data_AF-A0ABC8ZBB7-F1
#
_entry.id   AF-A0ABC8ZBB7-F1
#
_cell.length_a   1.000
_cell.length_b   1.000
_cell.length_c   1.000
_cell.angle_alpha   90.00
_cell.angle_beta   90.00
_cell.angle_gamma   90.00
#
_symmetry.space_group_name_H-M   'P 1'
#
loop_
_entity.id
_entity.type
_entity.pdbx_description
1 polymer ?
#
loop_
_entity_poly.entity_id
_entity_poly.type
_entity_poly.pdbx_seq_one_letter_code
_entity_poly.pdbx_strand_id
1 'polypeptide(L)'
;MSTNDVLMADAEAHEAGELLVWPWTGILAMTDAAATLAVHAHRLFSGVATTALQEEPKPINHHHCQQHFLLLHFGKSWSGLRDAMSLAAHFAGAGRAEWRRHGDGDGEGTAGGVVFGWAAVESDLLGGGAVARFLRESGAAARSVEDVEKDEAIGAAKLAAVAGEYERREGFLAAKNEEMVKAVRRMAEEISWLQDELKELKDVADSCMPEIMNHGADEENEMLRAALDEIKGEIELCVERIQELKECSRTDQHYSRVEKEEMEAINAKVIQLEKQLEQKEAQESAICLLNTKLQAGENLRMEDYQQLITISKECLEKRCERFQNAYVDLTRRDHLNRDELQETRQEVIKCVESMMIGDCTVIGIKRMGQLDEKPLHYACKRKYRDDNPEEKAARLVSSWQEELKNKSWNPFTTILVDGEEKDVVNEEDPKLTQLRTEYGDSVCNAVKVALRELNEYSPQGRHAVNELWNFREGRKATMAEVVKYIFGQLKTSR
;
A
#
# COMPACT_ATOMS: atom_id res chain seq x y z
N MET A 1 45.78 1.79 -3.60
CA MET A 1 46.41 0.54 -3.10
C MET A 1 46.80 0.80 -1.65
N SER A 2 45.93 0.39 -0.72
CA SER A 2 46.13 0.57 0.72
C SER A 2 46.23 -0.81 1.35
N THR A 3 47.22 -0.95 2.20
CA THR A 3 47.82 -2.12 2.85
C THR A 3 46.90 -2.96 3.77
N ASN A 4 45.73 -3.38 3.29
CA ASN A 4 44.86 -4.33 3.99
C ASN A 4 44.67 -5.68 3.26
N ASP A 5 45.22 -5.86 2.07
CA ASP A 5 45.01 -7.07 1.24
C ASP A 5 46.00 -8.22 1.53
N VAL A 6 46.71 -8.25 2.67
CA VAL A 6 47.81 -9.22 2.91
C VAL A 6 47.69 -10.03 4.22
N LEU A 7 46.54 -10.07 4.89
CA LEU A 7 46.36 -10.95 6.07
C LEU A 7 45.24 -11.98 5.91
N MET A 8 45.12 -12.57 4.71
CA MET A 8 44.22 -13.70 4.43
C MET A 8 44.95 -14.97 3.99
N ALA A 9 46.26 -15.09 4.24
CA ALA A 9 47.06 -16.20 3.70
C ALA A 9 47.52 -17.25 4.73
N ASP A 10 47.43 -17.03 6.05
CA ASP A 10 47.96 -17.97 7.06
C ASP A 10 47.02 -18.16 8.26
N ALA A 11 45.75 -18.47 7.99
CA ALA A 11 44.93 -19.24 8.92
C ALA A 11 44.68 -20.58 8.23
N GLU A 12 44.98 -21.68 8.94
CA GLU A 12 44.92 -23.07 8.45
C GLU A 12 43.82 -23.27 7.42
N ALA A 13 44.17 -23.88 6.28
CA ALA A 13 43.27 -24.22 5.20
C ALA A 13 42.02 -24.96 5.73
N HIS A 14 40.95 -24.21 6.00
CA HIS A 14 39.62 -24.76 6.21
C HIS A 14 39.08 -25.15 4.83
N GLU A 15 38.79 -26.44 4.66
CA GLU A 15 38.36 -27.03 3.40
C GLU A 15 37.14 -26.29 2.82
N ALA A 16 37.23 -25.89 1.56
CA ALA A 16 36.11 -25.42 0.77
C ALA A 16 35.04 -26.53 0.69
N GLY A 17 34.07 -26.51 1.61
CA GLY A 17 33.07 -27.56 1.79
C GLY A 17 32.51 -27.70 3.21
N GLU A 18 33.07 -27.02 4.22
CA GLU A 18 32.58 -27.13 5.59
C GLU A 18 31.22 -26.43 5.79
N LEU A 19 30.18 -27.20 6.12
CA LEU A 19 28.83 -26.69 6.36
C LEU A 19 28.75 -26.04 7.75
N LEU A 20 28.41 -24.76 7.76
CA LEU A 20 28.24 -23.95 8.97
C LEU A 20 26.78 -23.90 9.40
N VAL A 21 26.54 -23.78 10.70
CA VAL A 21 25.20 -23.63 11.23
C VAL A 21 24.65 -22.23 10.89
N TRP A 22 23.44 -22.22 10.34
CA TRP A 22 22.70 -21.07 9.87
C TRP A 22 21.37 -20.90 10.60
N PRO A 23 21.02 -19.72 11.17
CA PRO A 23 21.80 -18.48 11.30
C PRO A 23 23.21 -18.64 11.92
N TRP A 24 24.18 -17.80 11.53
CA TRP A 24 25.58 -17.92 11.94
C TRP A 24 25.67 -17.94 13.47
N THR A 25 26.25 -19.00 14.01
CA THR A 25 26.29 -19.25 15.46
C THR A 25 27.71 -19.59 15.89
N GLY A 26 28.16 -18.99 16.99
CA GLY A 26 29.38 -19.37 17.69
C GLY A 26 29.07 -20.21 18.92
N ILE A 27 30.00 -21.08 19.33
CA ILE A 27 29.89 -21.86 20.56
C ILE A 27 31.10 -21.57 21.43
N LEU A 28 30.86 -21.20 22.69
CA LEU A 28 31.86 -21.20 23.74
C LEU A 28 31.59 -22.33 24.73
N ALA A 29 32.62 -23.01 25.23
CA ALA A 29 32.50 -24.14 26.14
C ALA A 29 33.51 -24.08 27.28
N MET A 30 33.11 -24.54 28.47
CA MET A 30 34.01 -24.76 29.62
C MET A 30 33.43 -25.75 30.63
N THR A 31 34.24 -26.20 31.59
CA THR A 31 33.90 -27.23 32.59
C THR A 31 33.65 -26.70 34.02
N ASP A 32 33.86 -25.40 34.28
CA ASP A 32 33.84 -24.87 35.67
C ASP A 32 32.71 -23.87 36.00
N ALA A 33 32.47 -22.84 35.19
CA ALA A 33 31.60 -21.73 35.58
C ALA A 33 30.96 -20.96 34.41
N ALA A 34 29.66 -21.12 34.21
CA ALA A 34 28.90 -20.42 33.16
C ALA A 34 29.07 -18.88 33.14
N ALA A 35 29.31 -18.25 34.30
CA ALA A 35 29.53 -16.81 34.39
C ALA A 35 30.77 -16.33 33.61
N THR A 36 31.81 -17.15 33.53
CA THR A 36 33.06 -16.81 32.82
C THR A 36 32.86 -16.78 31.31
N LEU A 37 31.98 -17.62 30.77
CA LEU A 37 31.60 -17.60 29.35
C LEU A 37 30.91 -16.29 28.99
N ALA A 38 29.98 -15.82 29.83
CA ALA A 38 29.26 -14.58 29.60
C ALA A 38 30.19 -13.35 29.59
N VAL A 39 31.20 -13.33 30.47
CA VAL A 39 32.22 -12.26 30.50
C VAL A 39 33.07 -12.25 29.23
N HIS A 40 33.50 -13.42 28.76
CA HIS A 40 34.28 -13.54 27.51
C HIS A 40 33.46 -13.14 26.30
N ALA A 41 32.22 -13.62 26.21
CA ALA A 41 31.28 -13.25 25.16
C ALA A 41 31.06 -11.73 25.11
N HIS A 42 30.80 -11.10 26.26
CA HIS A 42 30.59 -9.65 26.31
C HIS A 42 31.83 -8.84 25.92
N ARG A 43 33.03 -9.33 26.25
CA ARG A 43 34.30 -8.66 25.92
C ARG A 43 34.61 -8.73 24.43
N LEU A 44 34.38 -9.88 23.80
CA LEU A 44 34.70 -10.09 22.38
C LEU A 44 33.59 -9.62 21.46
N PHE A 45 32.33 -9.86 21.84
CA PHE A 45 31.14 -9.66 21.02
C PHE A 45 30.04 -8.96 21.82
N SER A 46 30.33 -7.72 22.23
CA SER A 46 29.38 -6.92 23.00
C SER A 46 28.07 -6.71 22.23
N GLY A 47 26.94 -7.01 22.88
CA GLY A 47 25.61 -6.85 22.30
C GLY A 47 25.11 -8.03 21.47
N VAL A 48 25.92 -9.09 21.27
CA VAL A 48 25.45 -10.33 20.64
C VAL A 48 24.53 -11.09 21.59
N ALA A 49 23.39 -11.57 21.07
CA ALA A 49 22.46 -12.37 21.84
C ALA A 49 23.09 -13.73 22.19
N THR A 50 22.91 -14.18 23.44
CA THR A 50 23.54 -15.42 23.91
C THR A 50 22.55 -16.37 24.55
N THR A 51 22.76 -17.67 24.37
CA THR A 51 21.99 -18.71 25.08
C THR A 51 22.94 -19.60 25.87
N ALA A 52 22.76 -19.65 27.19
CA ALA A 52 23.51 -20.54 28.06
C ALA A 52 22.84 -21.92 28.11
N LEU A 53 23.61 -22.98 27.91
CA LEU A 53 23.17 -24.37 28.01
C LEU A 53 24.07 -25.12 28.98
N GLN A 54 23.48 -26.09 29.67
CA GLN A 54 24.16 -26.95 30.62
C GLN A 54 23.92 -28.40 30.24
N GLU A 55 24.99 -29.20 30.21
CA GLU A 55 24.90 -30.66 30.02
C GLU A 55 25.14 -31.40 31.32
N GLU A 56 24.44 -32.52 31.49
CA GLU A 56 24.62 -33.42 32.63
C GLU A 56 26.03 -34.04 32.63
N PRO A 57 26.60 -34.32 33.81
CA PRO A 57 27.99 -34.77 33.93
C PRO A 57 28.21 -36.10 33.21
N LYS A 58 29.17 -36.13 32.27
CA LYS A 58 29.71 -37.38 31.75
C LYS A 58 30.70 -37.96 32.78
N PRO A 59 30.69 -39.29 33.02
CA PRO A 59 31.67 -39.92 33.89
C PRO A 59 33.05 -39.88 33.20
N ILE A 60 33.87 -38.90 33.56
CA ILE A 60 35.27 -38.81 33.14
C ILE A 60 36.11 -39.02 34.40
N ASN A 61 36.88 -40.10 34.45
CA ASN A 61 37.91 -40.36 35.48
C ASN A 61 37.50 -40.01 36.93
N HIS A 62 36.36 -40.52 37.40
CA HIS A 62 35.89 -40.38 38.79
C HIS A 62 35.59 -38.94 39.29
N HIS A 63 35.53 -37.94 38.39
CA HIS A 63 35.08 -36.60 38.70
C HIS A 63 33.83 -36.23 37.87
N HIS A 64 32.77 -35.77 38.55
CA HIS A 64 31.58 -35.23 37.88
C HIS A 64 31.83 -33.77 37.50
N CYS A 65 32.35 -33.50 36.30
CA CYS A 65 32.51 -32.13 35.81
C CYS A 65 31.26 -31.73 35.00
N GLN A 66 30.62 -30.61 35.38
CA GLN A 66 29.50 -30.07 34.62
C GLN A 66 30.03 -29.34 33.39
N GLN A 67 29.42 -29.58 32.22
CA GLN A 67 29.80 -28.88 30.99
C GLN A 67 28.84 -27.72 30.76
N HIS A 68 29.40 -26.54 30.59
CA HIS A 68 28.67 -25.31 30.29
C HIS A 68 28.99 -24.86 28.87
N PHE A 69 27.94 -24.53 28.13
CA PHE A 69 28.01 -23.99 26.79
C PHE A 69 27.33 -22.62 26.73
N LEU A 70 27.87 -21.73 25.91
CA LEU A 70 27.26 -20.45 25.60
C LEU A 70 27.24 -20.28 24.08
N LEU A 71 26.03 -20.26 23.51
CA LEU A 71 25.83 -20.01 22.08
C LEU A 71 25.81 -18.51 21.85
N LEU A 72 26.56 -18.05 20.85
CA LEU A 72 26.63 -16.67 20.37
C LEU A 72 25.83 -16.58 19.07
N HIS A 73 24.71 -15.84 19.08
CA HIS A 73 23.83 -15.71 17.91
C HIS A 73 24.23 -14.52 17.05
N PHE A 74 25.14 -14.75 16.10
CA PHE A 74 25.61 -13.71 15.17
C PHE A 74 24.60 -13.38 14.06
N GLY A 75 23.59 -14.22 13.90
CA GLY A 75 22.45 -13.96 13.05
C GLY A 75 22.76 -14.18 11.58
N LYS A 76 22.16 -13.35 10.74
CA LYS A 76 21.90 -13.65 9.32
C LYS A 76 22.75 -12.84 8.33
N SER A 77 23.72 -12.07 8.81
CA SER A 77 24.48 -11.13 7.98
C SER A 77 25.88 -11.65 7.65
N TRP A 78 26.50 -11.10 6.60
CA TRP A 78 27.92 -11.31 6.32
C TRP A 78 28.84 -10.82 7.44
N SER A 79 28.43 -9.79 8.19
CA SER A 79 29.14 -9.39 9.40
C SER A 79 29.08 -10.49 10.47
N GLY A 80 27.92 -11.13 10.63
CA GLY A 80 27.76 -12.25 11.55
C GLY A 80 28.59 -13.46 11.14
N LEU A 81 28.77 -13.71 9.84
CA LEU A 81 29.69 -14.75 9.36
C LEU A 81 31.12 -14.43 9.76
N ARG A 82 31.57 -13.19 9.53
CA ARG A 82 32.92 -12.74 9.89
C ARG A 82 33.16 -12.87 11.39
N ASP A 83 32.20 -12.47 12.21
CA ASP A 83 32.29 -12.56 13.66
C ASP A 83 32.36 -14.03 14.11
N ALA A 84 31.52 -14.91 13.54
CA ALA A 84 31.58 -16.35 13.80
C ALA A 84 32.94 -16.95 13.41
N MET A 85 33.44 -16.64 12.22
CA MET A 85 34.73 -17.14 11.72
C MET A 85 35.91 -16.59 12.54
N SER A 86 35.79 -15.39 13.11
CA SER A 86 36.82 -14.79 13.96
C SER A 86 37.07 -15.58 15.24
N LEU A 87 36.14 -16.46 15.67
CA LEU A 87 36.33 -17.30 16.85
C LEU A 87 37.55 -18.21 16.72
N ALA A 88 37.86 -18.71 15.52
CA ALA A 88 39.04 -19.53 15.29
C ALA A 88 40.34 -18.79 15.66
N ALA A 89 40.41 -17.49 15.36
CA ALA A 89 41.55 -16.64 15.71
C ALA A 89 41.56 -16.28 17.21
N HIS A 90 40.40 -15.92 17.77
CA HIS A 90 40.28 -15.55 19.20
C HIS A 90 40.57 -16.73 20.16
N PHE A 91 40.31 -17.95 19.71
CA PHE A 91 40.51 -19.18 20.48
C PHE A 91 41.53 -20.11 19.81
N ALA A 92 42.57 -19.55 19.20
CA ALA A 92 43.68 -20.32 18.64
C ALA A 92 44.33 -21.19 19.73
N GLY A 93 44.39 -22.51 19.52
CA GLY A 93 44.86 -23.46 20.54
C GLY A 93 43.85 -23.77 21.67
N ALA A 94 42.65 -23.20 21.62
CA ALA A 94 41.50 -23.52 22.48
C ALA A 94 40.22 -23.72 21.63
N GLY A 95 40.40 -24.29 20.43
CA GLY A 95 39.32 -24.54 19.49
C GLY A 95 38.57 -25.85 19.77
N ARG A 96 37.66 -26.19 18.86
CA ARG A 96 36.80 -27.39 18.95
C ARG A 96 37.57 -28.70 19.09
N ALA A 97 38.66 -28.86 18.35
CA ALA A 97 39.49 -30.06 18.40
C ALA A 97 40.13 -30.26 19.77
N GLU A 98 40.53 -29.16 20.42
CA GLU A 98 41.09 -29.15 21.77
C GLU A 98 40.02 -29.47 22.81
N TRP A 99 38.82 -28.90 22.67
CA TRP A 99 37.67 -29.23 23.53
C TRP A 99 37.34 -30.73 23.52
N ARG A 100 37.36 -31.37 22.34
CA ARG A 100 37.11 -32.82 22.24
C ARG A 100 38.21 -33.64 22.88
N ARG A 101 39.47 -33.30 22.64
CA ARG A 101 40.62 -33.97 23.27
C ARG A 101 40.59 -33.83 24.80
N HIS A 102 40.11 -32.70 25.31
CA HIS A 102 39.91 -32.49 26.73
C HIS A 102 38.85 -33.43 27.35
N GLY A 103 37.89 -33.92 26.57
CA GLY A 103 36.85 -34.84 27.02
C GLY A 103 37.23 -36.33 27.02
N ASP A 104 38.27 -36.73 26.27
CA ASP A 104 38.59 -38.15 25.99
C ASP A 104 39.71 -38.77 26.86
N GLY A 105 40.43 -37.99 27.69
CA GLY A 105 41.35 -38.52 28.73
C GLY A 105 42.81 -38.05 28.63
N ASP A 106 43.50 -38.08 29.78
CA ASP A 106 44.96 -37.92 30.03
C ASP A 106 45.57 -36.51 30.17
N GLY A 107 44.78 -35.50 30.53
CA GLY A 107 45.31 -34.20 30.98
C GLY A 107 45.63 -34.19 32.48
N GLU A 108 46.74 -34.78 32.91
CA GLU A 108 47.27 -34.58 34.26
C GLU A 108 47.78 -33.13 34.39
N GLY A 109 46.97 -32.26 34.99
CA GLY A 109 47.40 -30.94 35.47
C GLY A 109 46.90 -29.73 34.67
N THR A 110 46.28 -28.79 35.40
CA THR A 110 46.23 -27.34 35.10
C THR A 110 45.42 -26.84 33.90
N ALA A 111 44.10 -27.09 33.84
CA ALA A 111 43.22 -26.34 32.93
C ALA A 111 41.78 -26.09 33.45
N GLY A 112 41.55 -26.11 34.77
CA GLY A 112 40.33 -25.53 35.33
C GLY A 112 40.29 -24.03 35.00
N GLY A 113 39.29 -23.60 34.23
CA GLY A 113 39.09 -22.20 33.84
C GLY A 113 39.42 -21.81 32.39
N VAL A 114 39.82 -22.75 31.51
CA VAL A 114 40.03 -22.45 30.08
C VAL A 114 38.69 -22.38 29.35
N VAL A 115 38.49 -21.31 28.56
CA VAL A 115 37.33 -21.15 27.68
C VAL A 115 37.72 -21.59 26.28
N PHE A 116 36.93 -22.49 25.71
CA PHE A 116 37.07 -22.95 24.34
C PHE A 116 36.05 -22.24 23.44
N GLY A 117 36.40 -22.00 22.18
CA GLY A 117 35.50 -21.30 21.25
C GLY A 117 35.67 -21.73 19.79
N TRP A 118 34.55 -21.85 19.06
CA TRP A 118 34.54 -22.17 17.63
C TRP A 118 33.25 -21.73 16.94
N ALA A 119 33.29 -21.58 15.62
CA ALA A 119 32.09 -21.41 14.80
C ALA A 119 31.31 -22.73 14.73
N ALA A 120 30.00 -22.70 14.94
CA ALA A 120 29.17 -23.90 14.94
C ALA A 120 29.12 -24.53 13.53
N VAL A 121 29.45 -25.81 13.47
CA VAL A 121 29.50 -26.60 12.23
C VAL A 121 28.40 -27.67 12.21
N GLU A 122 28.16 -28.30 11.07
CA GLU A 122 27.15 -29.35 10.89
C GLU A 122 27.18 -30.43 11.99
N SER A 123 28.36 -30.87 12.40
CA SER A 123 28.49 -31.89 13.45
C SER A 123 28.00 -31.42 14.84
N ASP A 124 27.97 -30.12 15.11
CA ASP A 124 27.36 -29.58 16.33
C ASP A 124 25.82 -29.54 16.23
N LEU A 125 25.27 -29.43 15.02
CA LEU A 125 23.83 -29.54 14.74
C LEU A 125 23.33 -30.99 14.79
N LEU A 126 24.14 -31.94 14.31
CA LEU A 126 23.81 -33.37 14.26
C LEU A 126 24.08 -34.12 15.57
N GLY A 127 24.75 -33.49 16.53
CA GLY A 127 25.11 -34.11 17.81
C GLY A 127 23.91 -34.54 18.68
N GLY A 128 24.19 -35.36 19.71
CA GLY A 128 23.20 -35.79 20.70
C GLY A 128 23.07 -34.88 21.94
N GLY A 129 23.90 -33.85 22.04
CA GLY A 129 24.00 -32.97 23.21
C GLY A 129 22.92 -31.89 23.31
N ALA A 130 22.96 -31.11 24.40
CA ALA A 130 22.09 -29.96 24.63
C ALA A 130 22.25 -28.88 23.55
N VAL A 131 23.49 -28.64 23.09
CA VAL A 131 23.79 -27.71 22.00
C VAL A 131 23.04 -28.11 20.73
N ALA A 132 23.19 -29.36 20.31
CA ALA A 132 22.57 -29.87 19.09
C ALA A 132 21.04 -29.86 19.15
N ARG A 133 20.47 -30.21 20.32
CA ARG A 133 19.02 -30.15 20.55
C ARG A 133 18.49 -28.74 20.40
N PHE A 134 19.14 -27.77 21.04
CA PHE A 134 18.76 -26.36 20.95
C PHE A 134 18.84 -25.84 19.51
N LEU A 135 19.93 -26.15 18.80
CA LEU A 135 20.09 -25.71 17.41
C LEU A 135 18.96 -26.25 16.51
N ARG A 136 18.58 -27.52 16.65
CA ARG A 136 17.46 -28.09 15.90
C ARG A 136 16.11 -27.48 16.29
N GLU A 137 15.85 -27.27 17.58
CA GLU A 137 14.62 -26.64 18.08
C GLU A 137 14.49 -25.18 17.63
N SER A 138 15.60 -24.47 17.47
CA SER A 138 15.64 -23.10 16.92
C SER A 138 15.43 -23.05 15.40
N GLY A 139 15.38 -24.19 14.71
CA GLY A 139 15.25 -24.28 13.27
C GLY A 139 16.55 -23.96 12.51
N ALA A 140 17.71 -24.09 13.16
CA ALA A 140 18.99 -23.89 12.50
C ALA A 140 19.30 -25.02 11.50
N ALA A 141 20.02 -24.69 10.43
CA ALA A 141 20.37 -25.63 9.36
C ALA A 141 21.86 -25.53 9.03
N ALA A 142 22.47 -26.63 8.57
CA ALA A 142 23.83 -26.59 8.06
C ALA A 142 23.81 -26.09 6.60
N ARG A 143 24.51 -24.99 6.30
CA ARG A 143 24.59 -24.38 4.95
C ARG A 143 26.02 -24.06 4.58
N SER A 144 26.31 -24.12 3.28
CA SER A 144 27.56 -23.60 2.72
C SER A 144 27.48 -22.09 2.55
N VAL A 145 28.63 -21.42 2.57
CA VAL A 145 28.71 -19.97 2.33
C VAL A 145 28.27 -19.65 0.89
N GLU A 146 28.61 -20.52 -0.05
CA GLU A 146 28.27 -20.40 -1.48
C GLU A 146 26.75 -20.49 -1.72
N ASP A 147 26.04 -21.36 -1.00
CA ASP A 147 24.58 -21.47 -1.11
C ASP A 147 23.89 -20.21 -0.56
N VAL A 148 24.39 -19.66 0.54
CA VAL A 148 23.87 -18.41 1.12
C VAL A 148 24.13 -17.23 0.16
N GLU A 149 25.31 -17.17 -0.45
CA GLU A 149 25.63 -16.16 -1.47
C GLU A 149 24.73 -16.26 -2.71
N LYS A 150 24.48 -17.49 -3.21
CA LYS A 150 23.56 -17.72 -4.32
C LYS A 150 22.14 -17.27 -4.00
N ASP A 151 21.61 -17.62 -2.83
CA ASP A 151 20.28 -17.21 -2.41
C ASP A 151 20.16 -15.67 -2.33
N GLU A 152 21.19 -15.00 -1.83
CA GLU A 152 21.22 -13.53 -1.80
C GLU A 152 21.30 -12.93 -3.20
N ALA A 153 22.11 -13.50 -4.10
CA ALA A 153 22.19 -13.04 -5.49
C ALA A 153 20.83 -13.20 -6.22
N ILE A 154 20.12 -14.31 -5.96
CA ILE A 154 18.76 -14.52 -6.47
C ILE A 154 17.80 -13.47 -5.89
N GLY A 155 17.90 -13.17 -4.59
CA GLY A 155 17.12 -12.12 -3.93
C GLY A 155 17.38 -10.73 -4.53
N ALA A 156 18.64 -10.38 -4.75
CA ALA A 156 19.05 -9.13 -5.37
C ALA A 156 18.56 -9.01 -6.83
N ALA A 157 18.59 -10.10 -7.60
CA ALA A 157 18.07 -10.13 -8.96
C ALA A 157 16.55 -9.92 -9.01
N LYS A 158 15.80 -10.57 -8.10
CA LYS A 158 14.34 -10.37 -7.96
C LYS A 158 14.02 -8.91 -7.59
N LEU A 159 14.77 -8.33 -6.67
CA LEU A 159 14.63 -6.91 -6.33
C LEU A 159 14.89 -5.98 -7.50
N ALA A 160 15.95 -6.23 -8.26
CA ALA A 160 16.28 -5.44 -9.44
C ALA A 160 15.14 -5.50 -10.48
N ALA A 161 14.51 -6.67 -10.65
CA ALA A 161 13.33 -6.82 -11.50
C ALA A 161 12.14 -6.01 -10.98
N VAL A 162 11.84 -6.09 -9.68
CA VAL A 162 10.76 -5.31 -9.05
C VAL A 162 11.03 -3.81 -9.11
N ALA A 163 12.28 -3.37 -8.92
CA ALA A 163 12.68 -1.97 -9.06
C ALA A 163 12.48 -1.48 -10.50
N GLY A 164 12.89 -2.27 -11.50
CA GLY A 164 12.66 -1.94 -12.90
C GLY A 164 11.16 -1.93 -13.28
N GLU A 165 10.34 -2.76 -12.66
CA GLU A 165 8.87 -2.67 -12.77
C GLU A 165 8.32 -1.39 -12.16
N TYR A 166 8.82 -1.00 -10.99
CA TYR A 166 8.40 0.20 -10.30
C TYR A 166 8.73 1.46 -11.12
N GLU A 167 9.96 1.57 -11.63
CA GLU A 167 10.38 2.69 -12.49
C GLU A 167 9.52 2.79 -13.76
N ARG A 168 9.20 1.65 -14.39
CA ARG A 168 8.28 1.61 -15.55
C ARG A 168 6.88 2.11 -15.18
N ARG A 169 6.35 1.67 -14.04
CA ARG A 169 5.02 2.08 -13.56
C ARG A 169 4.98 3.55 -13.17
N GLU A 170 6.02 4.06 -12.51
CA GLU A 170 6.16 5.48 -12.17
C GLU A 170 6.15 6.34 -13.44
N GLY A 171 6.92 5.94 -14.47
CA GLY A 171 6.91 6.61 -15.78
C GLY A 171 5.53 6.58 -16.46
N PHE A 172 4.82 5.45 -16.40
CA PHE A 172 3.47 5.34 -16.95
C PHE A 172 2.46 6.24 -16.22
N LEU A 173 2.48 6.26 -14.89
CA LEU A 173 1.62 7.11 -14.07
C LEU A 173 1.92 8.60 -14.30
N ALA A 174 3.19 8.98 -14.41
CA ALA A 174 3.57 10.36 -14.73
C ALA A 174 3.01 10.81 -16.08
N ALA A 175 3.14 9.98 -17.13
CA ALA A 175 2.58 10.27 -18.45
C ALA A 175 1.05 10.38 -18.41
N LYS A 176 0.37 9.49 -17.67
CA LYS A 176 -1.09 9.54 -17.50
C LYS A 176 -1.57 10.75 -16.72
N ASN A 177 -0.84 11.14 -15.68
CA ASN A 177 -1.12 12.37 -14.93
C ASN A 177 -0.96 13.60 -15.83
N GLU A 178 0.05 13.62 -16.70
CA GLU A 178 0.22 14.71 -17.66
C GLU A 178 -0.95 14.77 -18.67
N GLU A 179 -1.42 13.63 -19.18
CA GLU A 179 -2.62 13.55 -20.02
C GLU A 179 -3.86 14.07 -19.28
N MET A 180 -4.04 13.71 -18.01
CA MET A 180 -5.14 14.20 -17.18
C MET A 180 -5.07 15.72 -16.98
N VAL A 181 -3.90 16.26 -16.66
CA VAL A 181 -3.71 17.71 -16.52
C VAL A 181 -4.07 18.44 -17.81
N LYS A 182 -3.69 17.89 -18.97
CA LYS A 182 -4.08 18.43 -20.29
C LYS A 182 -5.58 18.36 -20.52
N ALA A 183 -6.25 17.27 -20.12
CA ALA A 183 -7.71 17.14 -20.23
C ALA A 183 -8.44 18.12 -19.31
N VAL A 184 -8.03 18.24 -18.05
CA VAL A 184 -8.61 19.18 -17.08
C VAL A 184 -8.44 20.63 -17.54
N ARG A 185 -7.27 20.98 -18.09
CA ARG A 185 -7.04 22.32 -18.63
C ARG A 185 -8.01 22.65 -19.77
N ARG A 186 -8.18 21.74 -20.73
CA ARG A 186 -9.15 21.91 -21.83
C ARG A 186 -10.59 22.07 -21.32
N MET A 187 -10.98 21.28 -20.31
CA MET A 187 -12.30 21.43 -19.70
C MET A 187 -12.46 22.78 -19.00
N ALA A 188 -11.44 23.27 -18.31
CA ALA A 188 -11.49 24.57 -17.64
C ALA A 188 -11.62 25.73 -18.66
N GLU A 189 -10.88 25.66 -19.77
CA GLU A 189 -10.99 26.62 -20.89
C GLU A 189 -12.42 26.62 -21.47
N GLU A 190 -13.00 25.43 -21.66
CA GLU A 190 -14.34 25.29 -22.21
C GLU A 190 -15.47 25.70 -21.24
N ILE A 191 -15.27 25.50 -19.92
CA ILE A 191 -16.17 26.01 -18.88
C ILE A 191 -16.12 27.54 -18.87
N SER A 192 -14.93 28.14 -18.96
CA SER A 192 -14.78 29.61 -19.01
C SER A 192 -15.53 30.18 -20.21
N TRP A 193 -15.34 29.59 -21.40
CA TRP A 193 -16.03 30.01 -22.62
C TRP A 193 -17.56 29.94 -22.47
N LEU A 194 -18.09 28.82 -21.94
CA LEU A 194 -19.53 28.71 -21.70
C LEU A 194 -20.06 29.72 -20.69
N GLN A 195 -19.29 30.05 -19.66
CA GLN A 195 -19.69 31.04 -18.66
C GLN A 195 -19.80 32.43 -19.30
N ASP A 196 -18.90 32.76 -20.22
CA ASP A 196 -18.95 34.01 -20.99
C ASP A 196 -20.17 34.02 -21.93
N GLU A 197 -20.41 32.95 -22.68
CA GLU A 197 -21.55 32.81 -23.59
C GLU A 197 -22.90 32.92 -22.85
N LEU A 198 -23.00 32.28 -21.68
CA LEU A 198 -24.20 32.29 -20.84
C LEU A 198 -24.46 33.67 -20.23
N LYS A 199 -23.39 34.43 -19.98
CA LYS A 199 -23.48 35.83 -19.56
C LYS A 199 -23.97 36.73 -20.69
N GLU A 200 -23.44 36.58 -21.91
CA GLU A 200 -23.91 37.34 -23.07
C GLU A 200 -25.38 37.04 -23.39
N LEU A 201 -25.78 35.76 -23.39
CA LEU A 201 -27.17 35.37 -23.59
C LEU A 201 -28.10 35.95 -22.51
N LYS A 202 -27.64 36.01 -21.27
CA LYS A 202 -28.39 36.62 -20.17
C LYS A 202 -28.53 38.13 -20.38
N ASP A 203 -27.45 38.82 -20.75
CA ASP A 203 -27.47 40.27 -21.01
C ASP A 203 -28.42 40.60 -22.19
N VAL A 204 -28.44 39.76 -23.24
CA VAL A 204 -29.39 39.89 -24.36
C VAL A 204 -30.82 39.65 -23.91
N ALA A 205 -31.09 38.59 -23.16
CA ALA A 205 -32.42 38.29 -22.63
C ALA A 205 -32.95 39.42 -21.72
N ASP A 206 -32.11 39.93 -20.83
CA ASP A 206 -32.44 41.05 -19.93
C ASP A 206 -32.70 42.34 -20.72
N SER A 207 -32.06 42.53 -21.89
CA SER A 207 -32.31 43.68 -22.78
C SER A 207 -33.55 43.55 -23.68
N CYS A 208 -33.89 42.34 -24.15
CA CYS A 208 -35.01 42.10 -25.06
C CYS A 208 -36.36 41.86 -24.36
N MET A 209 -36.36 41.29 -23.14
CA MET A 209 -37.60 41.04 -22.39
C MET A 209 -38.50 42.29 -22.19
N PRO A 210 -37.95 43.49 -21.90
CA PRO A 210 -38.76 44.71 -21.77
C PRO A 210 -39.43 45.17 -23.06
N GLU A 211 -38.87 44.87 -24.23
CA GLU A 211 -39.39 45.31 -25.54
C GLU A 211 -40.48 44.37 -26.06
N ILE A 212 -40.33 43.06 -25.86
CA ILE A 212 -41.29 42.03 -26.30
C ILE A 212 -42.57 42.04 -25.44
N MET A 213 -42.46 42.27 -24.13
CA MET A 213 -43.63 42.32 -23.24
C MET A 213 -44.52 43.55 -23.47
N ASN A 214 -44.05 44.57 -24.19
CA ASN A 214 -44.71 45.88 -24.22
C ASN A 214 -45.40 46.21 -25.56
N HIS A 215 -45.12 45.53 -26.68
CA HIS A 215 -45.49 46.02 -28.04
C HIS A 215 -46.18 45.01 -28.99
N GLY A 216 -46.73 43.86 -28.55
CA GLY A 216 -47.39 42.97 -29.53
C GLY A 216 -48.41 41.94 -29.02
N ALA A 217 -48.38 41.58 -27.74
CA ALA A 217 -49.23 40.48 -27.26
C ALA A 217 -50.75 40.78 -27.28
N ASP A 218 -51.17 42.04 -27.18
CA ASP A 218 -52.60 42.39 -27.12
C ASP A 218 -53.21 42.63 -28.52
N GLU A 219 -52.52 43.33 -29.41
CA GLU A 219 -53.02 43.65 -30.76
C GLU A 219 -53.01 42.43 -31.70
N GLU A 220 -51.96 41.60 -31.64
CA GLU A 220 -51.82 40.43 -32.50
C GLU A 220 -52.77 39.29 -32.07
N ASN A 221 -53.05 39.15 -30.77
CA ASN A 221 -54.07 38.20 -30.27
C ASN A 221 -55.50 38.59 -30.66
N GLU A 222 -55.80 39.88 -30.79
CA GLU A 222 -57.12 40.36 -31.23
C GLU A 222 -57.32 40.11 -32.73
N MET A 223 -56.28 40.35 -33.55
CA MET A 223 -56.30 40.02 -34.99
C MET A 223 -56.36 38.50 -35.25
N LEU A 224 -55.60 37.70 -34.50
CA LEU A 224 -55.63 36.24 -34.63
C LEU A 224 -56.99 35.66 -34.22
N ARG A 225 -57.68 36.24 -33.22
CA ARG A 225 -59.06 35.84 -32.87
C ARG A 225 -60.05 36.11 -34.00
N ALA A 226 -59.97 37.27 -34.64
CA ALA A 226 -60.84 37.59 -35.77
C ALA A 226 -60.60 36.67 -36.98
N ALA A 227 -59.34 36.38 -37.31
CA ALA A 227 -58.99 35.45 -38.39
C ALA A 227 -59.40 34.00 -38.08
N LEU A 228 -59.34 33.59 -36.80
CA LEU A 228 -59.81 32.26 -36.35
C LEU A 228 -61.31 32.08 -36.54
N ASP A 229 -62.12 33.11 -36.26
CA ASP A 229 -63.57 33.06 -36.46
C ASP A 229 -63.94 33.00 -37.96
N GLU A 230 -63.18 33.68 -38.82
CA GLU A 230 -63.37 33.64 -40.27
C GLU A 230 -63.02 32.26 -40.86
N ILE A 231 -61.86 31.71 -40.50
CA ILE A 231 -61.43 30.36 -40.91
C ILE A 231 -62.38 29.28 -40.36
N LYS A 232 -62.92 29.45 -39.16
CA LYS A 232 -63.89 28.52 -38.57
C LYS A 232 -65.19 28.48 -39.38
N GLY A 233 -65.67 29.61 -39.87
CA GLY A 233 -66.82 29.68 -40.77
C GLY A 233 -66.56 29.02 -42.13
N GLU A 234 -65.35 29.17 -42.67
CA GLU A 234 -64.93 28.49 -43.90
C GLU A 234 -64.82 26.96 -43.71
N ILE A 235 -64.34 26.50 -42.55
CA ILE A 235 -64.27 25.08 -42.20
C ILE A 235 -65.66 24.47 -42.08
N GLU A 236 -66.64 25.16 -41.48
CA GLU A 236 -68.03 24.68 -41.39
C GLU A 236 -68.65 24.48 -42.79
N LEU A 237 -68.43 25.43 -43.72
CA LEU A 237 -68.81 25.32 -45.14
C LEU A 237 -68.07 24.20 -45.88
N CYS A 238 -66.80 23.96 -45.54
CA CYS A 238 -65.99 22.91 -46.14
C CYS A 238 -66.36 21.52 -45.61
N VAL A 239 -66.81 21.42 -44.35
CA VAL A 239 -67.30 20.19 -43.71
C VAL A 239 -68.62 19.74 -44.35
N GLU A 240 -69.54 20.67 -44.67
CA GLU A 240 -70.76 20.35 -45.43
C GLU A 240 -70.44 19.83 -46.84
N ARG A 241 -69.41 20.37 -47.49
CA ARG A 241 -68.99 20.00 -48.85
C ARG A 241 -68.17 18.69 -48.90
N ILE A 242 -67.48 18.33 -47.81
CA ILE A 242 -66.70 17.09 -47.69
C ILE A 242 -67.60 15.89 -47.35
N GLN A 243 -68.81 16.10 -46.83
CA GLN A 243 -69.79 15.05 -46.55
C GLN A 243 -70.40 14.44 -47.84
N GLU A 244 -70.22 15.09 -48.99
CA GLU A 244 -70.69 14.63 -50.31
C GLU A 244 -69.64 13.80 -51.10
N LEU A 245 -68.38 13.76 -50.66
CA LEU A 245 -67.29 13.13 -51.44
C LEU A 245 -66.31 12.38 -50.55
N LYS A 246 -66.54 11.07 -50.33
CA LYS A 246 -65.47 10.05 -50.23
C LYS A 246 -65.99 8.60 -50.14
N GLU A 247 -66.04 7.94 -51.30
CA GLU A 247 -65.91 6.49 -51.48
C GLU A 247 -64.42 6.11 -51.73
N CYS A 248 -64.02 4.96 -51.19
CA CYS A 248 -62.85 4.11 -51.48
C CYS A 248 -61.44 4.73 -51.54
N SER A 249 -60.56 4.47 -50.56
CA SER A 249 -59.66 3.28 -50.42
C SER A 249 -58.42 3.37 -51.33
N ARG A 250 -57.19 2.92 -51.00
CA ARG A 250 -56.67 2.03 -49.95
C ARG A 250 -55.14 1.90 -50.21
N THR A 251 -54.34 1.71 -49.14
CA THR A 251 -53.19 0.76 -48.95
C THR A 251 -52.07 0.63 -50.00
N ASP A 252 -50.85 0.18 -49.70
CA ASP A 252 -49.95 0.03 -48.53
C ASP A 252 -48.77 -0.83 -49.06
N GLN A 253 -47.56 -0.66 -48.50
CA GLN A 253 -46.57 -1.72 -48.18
C GLN A 253 -45.87 -2.52 -49.33
N HIS A 254 -44.66 -3.10 -49.23
CA HIS A 254 -43.55 -3.25 -48.25
C HIS A 254 -42.49 -4.24 -48.84
N TYR A 255 -41.30 -4.35 -48.21
CA TYR A 255 -40.37 -5.52 -48.06
C TYR A 255 -39.09 -5.51 -48.94
N SER A 256 -37.89 -6.00 -48.54
CA SER A 256 -37.28 -6.62 -47.34
C SER A 256 -35.75 -6.73 -47.61
N ARG A 257 -34.82 -6.22 -46.79
CA ARG A 257 -34.05 -6.92 -45.73
C ARG A 257 -33.36 -8.25 -46.12
N VAL A 258 -32.06 -8.15 -46.45
CA VAL A 258 -31.00 -9.19 -46.28
C VAL A 258 -29.67 -8.59 -45.75
N GLU A 259 -29.43 -7.27 -45.83
CA GLU A 259 -28.24 -6.60 -45.27
C GLU A 259 -28.36 -6.32 -43.75
N LYS A 260 -28.51 -7.33 -42.89
CA LYS A 260 -28.77 -7.06 -41.46
C LYS A 260 -27.65 -7.37 -40.48
N GLU A 261 -26.64 -8.18 -40.83
CA GLU A 261 -25.65 -8.62 -39.84
C GLU A 261 -24.26 -7.96 -40.01
N GLU A 262 -23.81 -7.63 -41.23
CA GLU A 262 -22.65 -6.73 -41.45
C GLU A 262 -23.04 -5.24 -41.26
N MET A 263 -24.31 -4.93 -41.53
CA MET A 263 -24.93 -3.64 -41.27
C MET A 263 -25.01 -3.34 -39.78
N GLU A 264 -24.98 -4.29 -38.85
CA GLU A 264 -25.07 -3.99 -37.40
C GLU A 264 -23.75 -3.48 -36.80
N ALA A 265 -22.59 -3.96 -37.27
CA ALA A 265 -21.27 -3.45 -36.84
C ALA A 265 -20.90 -2.13 -37.55
N ILE A 266 -21.29 -2.00 -38.82
CA ILE A 266 -21.21 -0.73 -39.56
C ILE A 266 -22.25 0.25 -39.01
N ASN A 267 -23.50 -0.15 -38.70
CA ASN A 267 -24.51 0.68 -38.03
C ASN A 267 -24.04 1.12 -36.65
N ALA A 268 -23.39 0.30 -35.84
CA ALA A 268 -22.91 0.79 -34.54
C ALA A 268 -21.93 1.97 -34.70
N LYS A 269 -21.10 1.93 -35.75
CA LYS A 269 -20.10 2.97 -36.06
C LYS A 269 -20.70 4.15 -36.84
N VAL A 270 -21.66 3.88 -37.72
CA VAL A 270 -22.48 4.85 -38.46
C VAL A 270 -23.39 5.57 -37.49
N ILE A 271 -24.12 4.92 -36.59
CA ILE A 271 -24.88 5.54 -35.49
C ILE A 271 -23.98 6.42 -34.62
N GLN A 272 -22.75 6.01 -34.32
CA GLN A 272 -21.82 6.85 -33.55
C GLN A 272 -21.38 8.10 -34.32
N LEU A 273 -21.08 7.96 -35.61
CA LEU A 273 -20.69 9.07 -36.49
C LEU A 273 -21.87 9.95 -36.88
N GLU A 274 -23.06 9.38 -37.07
CA GLU A 274 -24.35 10.05 -37.27
C GLU A 274 -24.72 10.84 -36.03
N LYS A 275 -24.55 10.30 -34.81
CA LYS A 275 -24.79 11.09 -33.59
C LYS A 275 -23.83 12.28 -33.46
N GLN A 276 -22.61 12.17 -34.00
CA GLN A 276 -21.63 13.27 -34.07
C GLN A 276 -21.94 14.25 -35.22
N LEU A 277 -22.40 13.73 -36.35
CA LEU A 277 -22.76 14.49 -37.54
C LEU A 277 -24.07 15.23 -37.32
N GLU A 278 -25.13 14.60 -36.81
CA GLU A 278 -26.38 15.22 -36.36
C GLU A 278 -26.12 16.33 -35.36
N GLN A 279 -25.15 16.16 -34.46
CA GLN A 279 -24.77 17.24 -33.52
C GLN A 279 -24.13 18.41 -34.27
N LYS A 280 -23.22 18.12 -35.21
CA LYS A 280 -22.56 19.14 -36.03
C LYS A 280 -23.54 19.83 -36.96
N GLU A 281 -24.44 19.10 -37.59
CA GLU A 281 -25.49 19.57 -38.47
C GLU A 281 -26.57 20.33 -37.71
N ALA A 282 -26.94 19.94 -36.48
CA ALA A 282 -27.83 20.72 -35.63
C ALA A 282 -27.19 22.04 -35.19
N GLN A 283 -25.89 22.03 -34.88
CA GLN A 283 -25.12 23.25 -34.60
C GLN A 283 -25.00 24.14 -35.84
N GLU A 284 -24.66 23.57 -37.00
CA GLU A 284 -24.58 24.29 -38.27
C GLU A 284 -25.95 24.81 -38.70
N SER A 285 -27.03 24.07 -38.49
CA SER A 285 -28.39 24.48 -38.82
C SER A 285 -28.89 25.60 -37.90
N ALA A 286 -28.58 25.55 -36.59
CA ALA A 286 -28.84 26.66 -35.67
C ALA A 286 -28.04 27.92 -36.05
N ILE A 287 -26.75 27.77 -36.40
CA ILE A 287 -25.89 28.86 -36.88
C ILE A 287 -26.44 29.41 -38.22
N CYS A 288 -26.88 28.54 -39.12
CA CYS A 288 -27.37 28.91 -40.44
C CYS A 288 -28.71 29.65 -40.34
N LEU A 289 -29.64 29.20 -39.49
CA LEU A 289 -30.90 29.87 -39.17
C LEU A 289 -30.67 31.26 -38.55
N LEU A 290 -29.78 31.36 -37.56
CA LEU A 290 -29.41 32.63 -36.93
C LEU A 290 -28.75 33.59 -37.94
N ASN A 291 -27.83 33.10 -38.78
CA ASN A 291 -27.18 33.92 -39.82
C ASN A 291 -28.16 34.37 -40.91
N THR A 292 -29.10 33.52 -41.35
CA THR A 292 -30.09 33.91 -42.37
C THR A 292 -31.07 34.95 -41.83
N LYS A 293 -31.51 34.82 -40.58
CA LYS A 293 -32.38 35.81 -39.93
C LYS A 293 -31.65 37.13 -39.64
N LEU A 294 -30.40 37.07 -39.20
CA LEU A 294 -29.53 38.23 -39.02
C LEU A 294 -29.27 38.99 -40.34
N GLN A 295 -29.05 38.26 -41.44
CA GLN A 295 -28.88 38.86 -42.77
C GLN A 295 -30.19 39.45 -43.34
N ALA A 296 -31.35 38.89 -42.99
CA ALA A 296 -32.66 39.38 -43.41
C ALA A 296 -33.18 40.55 -42.57
N GLY A 297 -32.57 40.84 -41.41
CA GLY A 297 -33.02 41.89 -40.50
C GLY A 297 -34.38 41.59 -39.83
N GLU A 298 -34.78 40.31 -39.79
CA GLU A 298 -36.04 39.86 -39.21
C GLU A 298 -35.86 39.46 -37.74
N ASN A 299 -36.79 39.88 -36.87
CA ASN A 299 -36.83 39.40 -35.49
C ASN A 299 -37.22 37.91 -35.43
N LEU A 300 -36.62 37.18 -34.50
CA LEU A 300 -36.91 35.77 -34.25
C LEU A 300 -38.36 35.60 -33.79
N ARG A 301 -39.07 34.62 -34.36
CA ARG A 301 -40.43 34.25 -33.93
C ARG A 301 -40.38 33.28 -32.75
N MET A 302 -41.47 33.17 -32.00
CA MET A 302 -41.55 32.26 -30.85
C MET A 302 -41.29 30.80 -31.21
N GLU A 303 -41.68 30.32 -32.40
CA GLU A 303 -41.34 28.96 -32.83
C GLU A 303 -39.83 28.77 -33.04
N ASP A 304 -39.12 29.78 -33.56
CA ASP A 304 -37.67 29.73 -33.78
C ASP A 304 -36.94 29.63 -32.43
N TYR A 305 -37.38 30.38 -31.41
CA TYR A 305 -36.88 30.27 -30.04
C TYR A 305 -37.14 28.89 -29.44
N GLN A 306 -38.33 28.32 -29.64
CA GLN A 306 -38.68 27.00 -29.11
C GLN A 306 -37.80 25.89 -29.72
N GLN A 307 -37.49 26.01 -31.02
CA GLN A 307 -36.65 25.06 -31.74
C GLN A 307 -35.17 25.18 -31.31
N LEU A 308 -34.67 26.40 -31.10
CA LEU A 308 -33.34 26.67 -30.52
C LEU A 308 -33.19 26.12 -29.09
N ILE A 309 -34.20 26.30 -28.24
CA ILE A 309 -34.20 25.75 -26.87
C ILE A 309 -34.14 24.22 -26.89
N THR A 310 -34.85 23.58 -27.82
CA THR A 310 -34.87 22.11 -27.95
C THR A 310 -33.50 21.58 -28.37
N ILE A 311 -32.90 22.17 -29.39
CA ILE A 311 -31.55 21.81 -29.87
C ILE A 311 -30.50 22.05 -28.78
N SER A 312 -30.57 23.17 -28.05
CA SER A 312 -29.65 23.46 -26.93
C SER A 312 -29.81 22.46 -25.78
N LYS A 313 -31.05 22.06 -25.44
CA LYS A 313 -31.28 21.03 -24.41
C LYS A 313 -30.67 19.69 -24.80
N GLU A 314 -30.93 19.21 -26.01
CA GLU A 314 -30.36 17.94 -26.49
C GLU A 314 -28.83 17.99 -26.58
N CYS A 315 -28.26 19.12 -27.01
CA CYS A 315 -26.81 19.33 -26.99
C CYS A 315 -26.24 19.28 -25.57
N LEU A 316 -26.89 19.93 -24.60
CA LEU A 316 -26.48 19.92 -23.20
C LEU A 316 -26.58 18.52 -22.59
N GLU A 317 -27.66 17.79 -22.83
CA GLU A 317 -27.85 16.41 -22.33
C GLU A 317 -26.77 15.46 -22.87
N LYS A 318 -26.54 15.45 -24.19
CA LYS A 318 -25.46 14.66 -24.80
C LYS A 318 -24.08 15.04 -24.23
N ARG A 319 -23.88 16.32 -23.87
CA ARG A 319 -22.62 16.80 -23.25
C ARG A 319 -22.49 16.30 -21.81
N CYS A 320 -23.57 16.36 -21.03
CA CYS A 320 -23.64 15.80 -19.67
C CYS A 320 -23.35 14.30 -19.66
N GLU A 321 -23.93 13.52 -20.57
CA GLU A 321 -23.65 12.08 -20.70
C GLU A 321 -22.16 11.80 -20.97
N ARG A 322 -21.53 12.58 -21.86
CA ARG A 322 -20.08 12.43 -22.14
C ARG A 322 -19.23 12.69 -20.90
N PHE A 323 -19.54 13.75 -20.15
CA PHE A 323 -18.83 14.06 -18.91
C PHE A 323 -19.02 12.96 -17.86
N GLN A 324 -20.24 12.46 -17.70
CA GLN A 324 -20.53 11.39 -16.75
C GLN A 324 -19.80 10.10 -17.11
N ASN A 325 -19.77 9.71 -18.39
CA ASN A 325 -19.00 8.55 -18.85
C ASN A 325 -17.49 8.72 -18.64
N ALA A 326 -16.95 9.90 -18.95
CA ALA A 326 -15.53 10.19 -18.72
C ALA A 326 -15.16 10.15 -17.23
N TYR A 327 -16.03 10.65 -16.35
CA TYR A 327 -15.85 10.60 -14.90
C TYR A 327 -15.88 9.17 -14.36
N VAL A 328 -16.85 8.36 -14.80
CA VAL A 328 -16.95 6.94 -14.41
C VAL A 328 -15.71 6.16 -14.86
N ASP A 329 -15.26 6.36 -16.10
CA ASP A 329 -14.06 5.69 -16.62
C ASP A 329 -12.79 6.12 -15.89
N LEU A 330 -12.68 7.40 -15.53
CA LEU A 330 -11.56 7.92 -14.75
C LEU A 330 -11.54 7.32 -13.35
N THR A 331 -12.70 7.27 -12.70
CA THR A 331 -12.88 6.67 -11.38
C THR A 331 -12.48 5.20 -11.42
N ARG A 332 -12.95 4.43 -12.42
CA ARG A 332 -12.58 3.02 -12.59
C ARG A 332 -11.07 2.84 -12.74
N ARG A 333 -10.41 3.69 -13.53
CA ARG A 333 -8.95 3.65 -13.72
C ARG A 333 -8.18 4.02 -12.46
N ASP A 334 -8.64 5.01 -11.70
CA ASP A 334 -8.00 5.40 -10.44
C ASP A 334 -8.04 4.23 -9.42
N HIS A 335 -9.16 3.52 -9.34
CA HIS A 335 -9.27 2.32 -8.50
C HIS A 335 -8.28 1.23 -8.93
N LEU A 336 -8.23 0.90 -10.23
CA LEU A 336 -7.28 -0.10 -10.76
C LEU A 336 -5.83 0.28 -10.47
N ASN A 337 -5.46 1.55 -10.68
CA ASN A 337 -4.11 2.03 -10.39
C ASN A 337 -3.76 1.94 -8.89
N ARG A 338 -4.72 2.25 -8.00
CA ARG A 338 -4.53 2.11 -6.54
C ARG A 338 -4.34 0.65 -6.15
N ASP A 339 -5.13 -0.26 -6.74
CA ASP A 339 -5.02 -1.70 -6.48
C ASP A 339 -3.65 -2.24 -6.91
N GLU A 340 -3.18 -1.89 -8.11
CA GLU A 340 -1.86 -2.29 -8.60
C GLU A 340 -0.71 -1.72 -7.74
N LEU A 341 -0.80 -0.46 -7.32
CA LEU A 341 0.17 0.15 -6.41
C LEU A 341 0.19 -0.54 -5.04
N GLN A 342 -0.98 -0.97 -4.56
CA GLN A 342 -1.08 -1.70 -3.31
C GLN A 342 -0.51 -3.12 -3.43
N GLU A 343 -0.77 -3.83 -4.53
CA GLU A 343 -0.23 -5.15 -4.80
C GLU A 343 1.30 -5.13 -4.89
N THR A 344 1.86 -4.19 -5.67
CA THR A 344 3.31 -4.01 -5.77
C THR A 344 3.95 -3.70 -4.43
N ARG A 345 3.29 -2.89 -3.59
CA ARG A 345 3.76 -2.60 -2.25
C ARG A 345 3.74 -3.83 -1.34
N GLN A 346 2.71 -4.65 -1.40
CA GLN A 346 2.64 -5.91 -0.66
C GLN A 346 3.75 -6.87 -1.07
N GLU A 347 4.08 -6.93 -2.37
CA GLU A 347 5.16 -7.79 -2.84
C GLU A 347 6.53 -7.34 -2.33
N VAL A 348 6.77 -6.03 -2.28
CA VAL A 348 8.00 -5.48 -1.66
C VAL A 348 8.04 -5.77 -0.16
N ILE A 349 6.91 -5.67 0.56
CA ILE A 349 6.85 -6.04 1.98
C ILE A 349 7.28 -7.50 2.16
N LYS A 350 6.68 -8.45 1.44
CA LYS A 350 7.05 -9.87 1.50
C LYS A 350 8.54 -10.08 1.19
N CYS A 351 9.06 -9.34 0.21
CA CYS A 351 10.46 -9.41 -0.17
C CYS A 351 11.38 -8.94 0.97
N VAL A 352 11.08 -7.79 1.60
CA VAL A 352 11.82 -7.25 2.75
C VAL A 352 11.69 -8.16 3.97
N GLU A 353 10.54 -8.78 4.22
CA GLU A 353 10.37 -9.79 5.29
C GLU A 353 11.31 -10.99 5.13
N SER A 354 11.54 -11.40 3.88
CA SER A 354 12.42 -12.52 3.55
C SER A 354 13.92 -12.16 3.59
N MET A 355 14.25 -10.87 3.58
CA MET A 355 15.63 -10.40 3.53
C MET A 355 16.32 -10.35 4.88
N MET A 356 17.64 -10.50 4.85
CA MET A 356 18.50 -10.56 6.02
C MET A 356 18.90 -9.16 6.49
N ILE A 357 17.92 -8.27 6.53
CA ILE A 357 18.06 -6.89 6.97
C ILE A 357 17.86 -6.90 8.49
N GLY A 358 18.94 -6.66 9.25
CA GLY A 358 18.92 -6.79 10.72
C GLY A 358 17.95 -5.83 11.44
N ASP A 359 17.73 -6.06 12.73
CA ASP A 359 16.70 -5.40 13.56
C ASP A 359 16.90 -3.88 13.76
N CYS A 360 18.04 -3.32 13.35
CA CYS A 360 18.40 -1.90 13.52
C CYS A 360 18.54 -1.17 12.17
N THR A 361 17.46 -1.10 11.41
CA THR A 361 17.47 -0.49 10.06
C THR A 361 16.64 0.79 9.98
N VAL A 362 17.15 1.77 9.21
CA VAL A 362 16.49 3.08 9.01
C VAL A 362 15.13 2.90 8.34
N ILE A 363 15.06 1.94 7.43
CA ILE A 363 13.83 1.50 6.78
C ILE A 363 13.67 0.01 7.09
N GLY A 364 12.49 -0.35 7.59
CA GLY A 364 12.15 -1.73 7.92
C GLY A 364 10.65 -1.93 7.93
N ILE A 365 10.21 -3.02 8.57
CA ILE A 365 8.80 -3.38 8.63
C ILE A 365 8.23 -3.00 9.99
N LYS A 366 7.15 -2.22 9.96
CA LYS A 366 6.35 -1.91 11.15
C LYS A 366 5.05 -2.70 11.09
N ARG A 367 4.68 -3.32 12.21
CA ARG A 367 3.37 -3.97 12.38
C ARG A 367 2.35 -2.92 12.83
N MET A 368 1.61 -2.35 11.89
CA MET A 368 0.60 -1.33 12.15
C MET A 368 -0.55 -1.93 12.95
N GLY A 369 -0.84 -1.35 14.12
CA GLY A 369 -1.87 -1.85 15.03
C GLY A 369 -1.38 -2.89 16.06
N GLN A 370 -0.09 -3.24 16.04
CA GLN A 370 0.54 -3.97 17.13
C GLN A 370 0.81 -3.01 18.29
N LEU A 371 0.48 -3.41 19.52
CA LEU A 371 0.73 -2.60 20.70
C LEU A 371 2.22 -2.47 20.97
N ASP A 372 2.71 -1.24 21.14
CA ASP A 372 4.07 -1.00 21.64
C ASP A 372 4.13 -1.41 23.12
N GLU A 373 4.91 -2.45 23.40
CA GLU A 373 5.01 -3.06 24.73
C GLU A 373 5.88 -2.22 25.68
N LYS A 374 6.79 -1.38 25.16
CA LYS A 374 7.79 -0.67 25.99
C LYS A 374 7.15 0.21 27.07
N PRO A 375 6.12 1.03 26.78
CA PRO A 375 5.45 1.83 27.79
C PRO A 375 4.79 0.97 28.88
N LEU A 376 4.22 -0.18 28.52
CA LEU A 376 3.57 -1.11 29.44
C LEU A 376 4.59 -1.78 30.36
N HIS A 377 5.70 -2.27 29.81
CA HIS A 377 6.81 -2.80 30.60
C HIS A 377 7.35 -1.76 31.58
N TYR A 378 7.55 -0.52 31.14
CA TYR A 378 8.06 0.54 32.00
C TYR A 378 7.08 0.93 33.12
N ALA A 379 5.77 0.96 32.82
CA ALA A 379 4.74 1.20 33.83
C ALA A 379 4.67 0.05 34.85
N CYS A 380 4.68 -1.21 34.41
CA CYS A 380 4.68 -2.37 35.30
C CYS A 380 5.94 -2.48 36.15
N LYS A 381 7.13 -2.19 35.59
CA LYS A 381 8.38 -2.11 36.37
C LYS A 381 8.33 -1.06 37.46
N ARG A 382 7.64 0.06 37.24
CA ARG A 382 7.47 1.10 38.28
C ARG A 382 6.45 0.70 39.34
N LYS A 383 5.35 0.06 38.95
CA LYS A 383 4.21 -0.27 39.81
C LYS A 383 4.42 -1.56 40.63
N TYR A 384 5.13 -2.55 40.09
CA TYR A 384 5.25 -3.90 40.64
C TYR A 384 6.70 -4.33 40.87
N ARG A 385 7.55 -3.42 41.34
CA ARG A 385 9.01 -3.64 41.49
C ARG A 385 9.37 -4.97 42.16
N ASP A 386 8.63 -5.34 43.20
CA ASP A 386 8.91 -6.52 44.02
C ASP A 386 7.98 -7.72 43.71
N ASP A 387 7.11 -7.60 42.70
CA ASP A 387 6.06 -8.57 42.39
C ASP A 387 5.99 -8.87 40.89
N ASN A 388 7.03 -9.55 40.43
CA ASN A 388 7.23 -10.07 39.07
C ASN A 388 6.76 -9.11 37.95
N PRO A 389 7.40 -7.94 37.79
CA PRO A 389 6.93 -6.89 36.89
C PRO A 389 6.94 -7.32 35.41
N GLU A 390 7.82 -8.23 35.03
CA GLU A 390 7.88 -8.83 33.68
C GLU A 390 6.61 -9.62 33.36
N GLU A 391 6.19 -10.52 34.26
CA GLU A 391 4.98 -11.32 34.05
C GLU A 391 3.72 -10.44 34.02
N LYS A 392 3.64 -9.43 34.89
CA LYS A 392 2.52 -8.49 34.89
C LYS A 392 2.48 -7.62 33.64
N ALA A 393 3.63 -7.22 33.12
CA ALA A 393 3.71 -6.52 31.84
C ALA A 393 3.24 -7.40 30.68
N ALA A 394 3.70 -8.65 30.62
CA ALA A 394 3.27 -9.60 29.59
C ALA A 394 1.75 -9.82 29.61
N ARG A 395 1.16 -10.03 30.80
CA ARG A 395 -0.29 -10.16 30.98
C ARG A 395 -1.03 -8.89 30.53
N LEU A 396 -0.52 -7.71 30.87
CA LEU A 396 -1.12 -6.43 30.47
C LEU A 396 -1.07 -6.24 28.95
N VAL A 397 0.08 -6.50 28.32
CA VAL A 397 0.24 -6.44 26.86
C VAL A 397 -0.75 -7.38 26.18
N SER A 398 -0.81 -8.65 26.59
CA SER A 398 -1.73 -9.63 25.99
C SER A 398 -3.19 -9.22 26.17
N SER A 399 -3.59 -8.76 27.36
CA SER A 399 -4.96 -8.32 27.62
C SER A 399 -5.36 -7.15 26.73
N TRP A 400 -4.49 -6.14 26.56
CA TRP A 400 -4.79 -5.00 25.71
C TRP A 400 -4.70 -5.33 24.23
N GLN A 401 -3.79 -6.22 23.81
CA GLN A 401 -3.73 -6.68 22.43
C GLN A 401 -5.00 -7.44 22.02
N GLU A 402 -5.61 -8.21 22.93
CA GLU A 402 -6.90 -8.85 22.70
C GLU A 402 -8.07 -7.86 22.72
N GLU A 403 -8.05 -6.88 23.62
CA GLU A 403 -9.06 -5.83 23.62
C GLU A 403 -9.03 -4.99 22.33
N LEU A 404 -7.84 -4.71 21.78
CA LEU A 404 -7.69 -4.04 20.48
C LEU A 404 -8.31 -4.84 19.31
N LYS A 405 -8.40 -6.17 19.42
CA LYS A 405 -9.05 -7.04 18.43
C LYS A 405 -10.56 -7.10 18.61
N ASN A 406 -11.08 -6.67 19.77
CA ASN A 406 -12.49 -6.79 20.12
C ASN A 406 -13.34 -5.83 19.27
N LYS A 407 -14.07 -6.38 18.29
CA LYS A 407 -14.95 -5.60 17.40
C LYS A 407 -16.10 -4.88 18.12
N SER A 408 -16.50 -5.35 19.31
CA SER A 408 -17.55 -4.70 20.10
C SER A 408 -17.09 -3.42 20.79
N TRP A 409 -15.77 -3.21 20.90
CA TRP A 409 -15.19 -1.98 21.45
C TRP A 409 -14.69 -1.09 20.30
N ASN A 410 -15.40 0.01 20.07
CA ASN A 410 -15.09 0.99 19.01
C ASN A 410 -15.03 2.40 19.61
N PRO A 411 -13.92 2.78 20.27
CA PRO A 411 -13.80 4.05 20.97
C PRO A 411 -13.47 5.20 19.99
N PHE A 412 -14.28 5.36 18.94
CA PHE A 412 -14.13 6.43 17.95
C PHE A 412 -15.35 7.33 17.95
N THR A 413 -15.13 8.60 17.63
CA THR A 413 -16.16 9.62 17.46
C THR A 413 -15.87 10.35 16.16
N THR A 414 -16.90 10.54 15.35
CA THR A 414 -16.78 11.23 14.07
C THR A 414 -16.85 12.73 14.29
N ILE A 415 -15.87 13.46 13.74
CA ILE A 415 -15.82 14.92 13.74
C ILE A 415 -15.80 15.44 12.30
N LEU A 416 -16.32 16.65 12.09
CA LEU A 416 -16.28 17.32 10.79
C LEU A 416 -15.04 18.24 10.72
N VAL A 417 -14.14 17.95 9.79
CA VAL A 417 -12.93 18.74 9.53
C VAL A 417 -12.93 19.11 8.05
N ASP A 418 -13.00 20.41 7.73
CA ASP A 418 -13.01 20.94 6.36
C ASP A 418 -14.12 20.37 5.44
N GLY A 419 -15.25 19.98 6.03
CA GLY A 419 -16.38 19.39 5.29
C GLY A 419 -16.31 17.86 5.13
N GLU A 420 -15.25 17.21 5.63
CA GLU A 420 -15.12 15.75 5.66
C GLU A 420 -15.32 15.18 7.07
N GLU A 421 -16.02 14.04 7.15
CA GLU A 421 -16.18 13.26 8.37
C GLU A 421 -14.90 12.45 8.65
N LYS A 422 -14.29 12.65 9.84
CA LYS A 422 -13.10 11.93 10.30
C LYS A 422 -13.31 11.30 11.66
N ASP A 423 -12.96 10.02 11.78
CA ASP A 423 -13.01 9.30 13.05
C ASP A 423 -11.79 9.61 13.92
N VAL A 424 -12.04 10.11 15.12
CA VAL A 424 -11.02 10.40 16.13
C VAL A 424 -11.30 9.55 17.37
N VAL A 425 -10.23 9.12 18.06
CA VAL A 425 -10.37 8.31 19.28
C VAL A 425 -11.07 9.13 20.36
N ASN A 426 -12.11 8.56 20.97
CA ASN A 426 -12.84 9.18 22.07
C ASN A 426 -11.94 9.25 23.33
N GLU A 427 -11.53 10.46 23.70
CA GLU A 427 -10.70 10.74 24.87
C GLU A 427 -11.40 10.41 26.21
N GLU A 428 -12.74 10.38 26.22
CA GLU A 428 -13.57 10.08 27.39
C GLU A 428 -14.01 8.60 27.44
N ASP A 429 -13.46 7.74 26.57
CA ASP A 429 -13.77 6.31 26.62
C ASP A 429 -13.45 5.75 28.02
N PRO A 430 -14.38 5.00 28.65
CA PRO A 430 -14.20 4.51 30.01
C PRO A 430 -12.97 3.61 30.17
N LYS A 431 -12.68 2.74 29.19
CA LYS A 431 -11.52 1.83 29.26
C LYS A 431 -10.22 2.59 29.10
N LEU A 432 -10.15 3.55 28.17
CA LEU A 432 -8.96 4.40 27.99
C LEU A 432 -8.71 5.31 29.21
N THR A 433 -9.77 5.85 29.80
CA THR A 433 -9.70 6.69 31.01
C THR A 433 -9.21 5.88 32.21
N GLN A 434 -9.71 4.66 32.39
CA GLN A 434 -9.24 3.74 33.42
C GLN A 434 -7.77 3.38 33.21
N LEU A 435 -7.37 3.00 31.99
CA LEU A 435 -5.99 2.68 31.64
C LEU A 435 -5.03 3.83 31.96
N ARG A 436 -5.43 5.06 31.62
CA ARG A 436 -4.67 6.28 31.92
C ARG A 436 -4.49 6.48 33.41
N THR A 437 -5.55 6.28 34.19
CA THR A 437 -5.53 6.42 35.65
C THR A 437 -4.64 5.37 36.32
N GLU A 438 -4.66 4.14 35.82
CA GLU A 438 -3.95 3.03 36.45
C GLU A 438 -2.47 2.90 36.06
N TYR A 439 -2.11 3.28 34.83
CA TYR A 439 -0.77 3.05 34.25
C TYR A 439 -0.13 4.29 33.62
N GLY A 440 -0.86 5.41 33.54
CA GLY A 440 -0.37 6.70 33.06
C GLY A 440 -0.56 6.94 31.56
N ASP A 441 -0.28 8.19 31.15
CA ASP A 441 -0.51 8.67 29.78
C ASP A 441 0.31 7.92 28.73
N SER A 442 1.52 7.47 29.06
CA SER A 442 2.38 6.75 28.11
C SER A 442 1.76 5.44 27.63
N VAL A 443 1.10 4.71 28.55
CA VAL A 443 0.43 3.43 28.22
C VAL A 443 -0.86 3.70 27.46
N CYS A 444 -1.65 4.69 27.90
CA CYS A 444 -2.86 5.10 27.21
C CYS A 444 -2.56 5.54 25.75
N ASN A 445 -1.50 6.33 25.55
CA ASN A 445 -1.09 6.80 24.23
C ASN A 445 -0.64 5.65 23.32
N ALA A 446 0.06 4.64 23.86
CA ALA A 446 0.44 3.46 23.09
C ALA A 446 -0.79 2.71 22.54
N VAL A 447 -1.82 2.52 23.37
CA VAL A 447 -3.09 1.88 22.97
C VAL A 447 -3.83 2.75 21.95
N LYS A 448 -3.86 4.08 22.12
CA LYS A 448 -4.48 5.00 21.15
C LYS A 448 -3.79 4.99 19.79
N VAL A 449 -2.46 4.92 19.78
CA VAL A 449 -1.68 4.78 18.53
C VAL A 449 -2.06 3.48 17.83
N ALA A 450 -2.04 2.35 18.54
CA ALA A 450 -2.44 1.07 17.98
C ALA A 450 -3.90 1.06 17.46
N LEU A 451 -4.84 1.69 18.18
CA LEU A 451 -6.22 1.87 17.73
C LEU A 451 -6.32 2.65 16.42
N ARG A 452 -5.64 3.79 16.32
CA ARG A 452 -5.63 4.61 15.09
C ARG A 452 -5.06 3.83 13.92
N GLU A 453 -3.95 3.13 14.13
CA GLU A 453 -3.33 2.29 13.10
C GLU A 453 -4.25 1.14 12.68
N LEU A 454 -4.95 0.48 13.60
CA LEU A 454 -5.96 -0.53 13.25
C LEU A 454 -7.13 0.07 12.46
N ASN A 455 -7.55 1.29 12.76
CA ASN A 455 -8.63 1.94 12.02
C ASN A 455 -8.21 2.30 10.58
N GLU A 456 -6.96 2.74 10.40
CA GLU A 456 -6.42 3.12 9.10
C GLU A 456 -6.10 1.88 8.22
N TYR A 457 -5.48 0.85 8.80
CA TYR A 457 -4.94 -0.29 8.02
C TYR A 457 -5.83 -1.54 8.04
N SER A 458 -6.67 -1.72 9.06
CA SER A 458 -7.53 -2.90 9.20
C SER A 458 -8.87 -2.58 9.87
N PRO A 459 -9.67 -1.63 9.33
CA PRO A 459 -10.88 -1.14 9.99
C PRO A 459 -11.89 -2.25 10.29
N GLN A 460 -12.07 -3.20 9.36
CA GLN A 460 -12.97 -4.34 9.52
C GLN A 460 -12.29 -5.59 10.12
N GLY A 461 -10.97 -5.72 9.89
CA GLY A 461 -10.19 -6.90 10.19
C GLY A 461 -9.62 -6.92 11.61
N ARG A 462 -9.37 -5.75 12.21
CA ARG A 462 -8.77 -5.57 13.55
C ARG A 462 -7.54 -6.45 13.79
N HIS A 463 -6.72 -6.64 12.76
CA HIS A 463 -5.45 -7.36 12.85
C HIS A 463 -4.29 -6.46 12.44
N ALA A 464 -3.11 -6.73 13.00
CA ALA A 464 -1.92 -5.97 12.65
C ALA A 464 -1.52 -6.23 11.19
N VAL A 465 -1.16 -5.18 10.47
CA VAL A 465 -0.76 -5.23 9.06
C VAL A 465 0.69 -4.76 8.94
N ASN A 466 1.49 -5.47 8.15
CA ASN A 466 2.88 -5.10 7.93
C ASN A 466 2.96 -3.94 6.92
N GLU A 467 3.79 -2.96 7.21
CA GLU A 467 3.98 -1.77 6.38
C GLU A 467 5.46 -1.37 6.34
N LEU A 468 5.91 -0.87 5.19
CA LEU A 468 7.25 -0.33 5.02
C LEU A 468 7.34 1.02 5.73
N TRP A 469 8.22 1.10 6.72
CA TRP A 469 8.30 2.24 7.62
C TRP A 469 9.70 2.83 7.64
N ASN A 470 9.78 4.15 7.60
CA ASN A 470 11.00 4.89 7.82
C ASN A 470 11.05 5.27 9.31
N PHE A 471 11.81 4.51 10.09
CA PHE A 471 11.93 4.70 11.54
C PHE A 471 12.68 5.97 11.92
N ARG A 472 13.51 6.52 11.02
CA ARG A 472 14.17 7.81 11.21
C ARG A 472 13.18 8.96 11.09
N GLU A 473 12.34 8.93 10.06
CA GLU A 473 11.37 10.00 9.79
C GLU A 473 10.04 9.82 10.54
N GLY A 474 9.81 8.65 11.16
CA GLY A 474 8.59 8.37 11.90
C GLY A 474 7.34 8.31 11.01
N ARG A 475 7.50 7.93 9.73
CA ARG A 475 6.40 7.85 8.75
C ARG A 475 6.54 6.65 7.81
N LYS A 476 5.47 6.39 7.06
CA LYS A 476 5.46 5.42 5.95
C LYS A 476 6.60 5.73 4.97
N ALA A 477 7.37 4.70 4.62
CA ALA A 477 8.47 4.83 3.68
C ALA A 477 7.95 4.87 2.24
N THR A 478 8.51 5.77 1.43
CA THR A 478 8.22 5.80 -0.01
C THR A 478 8.94 4.65 -0.72
N MET A 479 8.46 4.23 -1.89
CA MET A 479 9.11 3.12 -2.59
C MET A 479 10.54 3.48 -3.03
N ALA A 480 10.76 4.73 -3.46
CA ALA A 480 12.09 5.23 -3.79
C ALA A 480 13.05 5.16 -2.59
N GLU A 481 12.59 5.51 -1.39
CA GLU A 481 13.37 5.38 -0.14
C GLU A 481 13.73 3.92 0.12
N VAL A 482 12.76 3.01 0.01
CA VAL A 482 12.94 1.56 0.23
C VAL A 482 13.94 0.97 -0.75
N VAL A 483 13.75 1.22 -2.05
CA VAL A 483 14.64 0.72 -3.12
C VAL A 483 16.06 1.23 -2.90
N LYS A 484 16.24 2.54 -2.68
CA LYS A 484 17.55 3.14 -2.43
C LYS A 484 18.23 2.55 -1.19
N TYR A 485 17.47 2.31 -0.12
CA TYR A 485 17.99 1.72 1.10
C TYR A 485 18.46 0.28 0.89
N ILE A 486 17.64 -0.54 0.24
CA ILE A 486 17.98 -1.94 -0.08
C ILE A 486 19.24 -2.02 -0.95
N PHE A 487 19.32 -1.22 -2.01
CA PHE A 487 20.54 -1.16 -2.85
C PHE A 487 21.77 -0.70 -2.08
N GLY A 488 21.60 0.23 -1.13
CA GLY A 488 22.67 0.64 -0.23
C GLY A 488 23.17 -0.51 0.63
N GLN A 489 22.27 -1.24 1.29
CA GLN A 489 22.60 -2.37 2.15
C GLN A 489 23.32 -3.49 1.40
N LEU A 490 22.85 -3.85 0.20
CA LEU A 490 23.48 -4.87 -0.64
C LEU A 490 24.93 -4.50 -1.05
N LYS A 491 25.26 -3.21 -1.18
CA LYS A 491 26.62 -2.75 -1.51
C LYS A 491 27.58 -2.75 -0.32
N THR A 492 27.07 -2.54 0.89
CA THR A 492 27.87 -2.55 2.13
C THR A 492 28.01 -3.94 2.76
N SER A 493 27.15 -4.89 2.37
CA SER A 493 27.20 -6.28 2.84
C SER A 493 28.19 -7.16 2.07
N ARG A 494 28.57 -6.77 0.85
CA ARG A 494 29.77 -7.27 0.13
C ARG A 494 31.01 -6.55 0.62
#